data_AF-A0A3M2AH47-F1
#
_entry.id   AF-A0A3M2AH47-F1
#
_cell.length_a   1.000
_cell.length_b   1.000
_cell.length_c   1.000
_cell.angle_alpha   90.00
_cell.angle_beta   90.00
_cell.angle_gamma   90.00
#
_symmetry.space_group_name_H-M   'P 1'
#
loop_
_entity.id
_entity.type
_entity.pdbx_description
1 polymer ?
#
loop_
_entity_poly.entity_id
_entity_poly.type
_entity_poly.pdbx_seq_one_letter_code
_entity_poly.pdbx_strand_id
1 'polypeptide(L)'
;MRRRLPFLAVCLVAGCLHAPPAPAVPPPARDDGPTPPAVGEGFDEATAKTVPDRAAPSAVGLAGAGVRLPVEIAALLAKDVPIDKIEFEIGPDGAVEEIAVYHQDAASVPEAVRATAGKAFPGARTVAFELEWLATGALVHEVEVKTADGRKCEVSSAPDGAARYTECEIGARELPAPVRKAVRGLGKVVEAEHKKTADGAETYEIELDGRDGTVGIVVVDPAGNVVQRRRRFTAEVSAPAPI
;
A
#
# COMPACT_ATOMS: atom_id res chain seq x y z
N MET A 1 5.52 21.82 -36.59
CA MET A 1 5.83 20.86 -37.68
C MET A 1 6.18 19.51 -37.06
N ARG A 2 5.26 18.54 -37.07
CA ARG A 2 5.46 17.20 -36.47
C ARG A 2 6.07 16.26 -37.52
N ARG A 3 7.31 15.83 -37.32
CA ARG A 3 7.93 14.76 -38.13
C ARG A 3 7.50 13.41 -37.56
N ARG A 4 6.78 12.63 -38.38
CA ARG A 4 6.46 11.21 -38.12
C ARG A 4 7.67 10.36 -38.53
N LEU A 5 8.19 9.55 -37.62
CA LEU A 5 9.15 8.47 -37.91
C LEU A 5 8.36 7.19 -38.31
N PRO A 6 8.87 6.39 -39.26
CA PRO A 6 8.20 5.17 -39.68
C PRO A 6 8.42 4.03 -38.68
N PHE A 7 7.34 3.31 -38.39
CA PHE A 7 7.33 2.03 -37.69
C PHE A 7 8.07 0.98 -38.53
N LEU A 8 9.11 0.37 -37.97
CA LEU A 8 9.76 -0.82 -38.51
C LEU A 8 9.01 -2.05 -37.98
N ALA A 9 8.37 -2.80 -38.88
CA ALA A 9 7.72 -4.06 -38.57
C ALA A 9 8.75 -5.18 -38.48
N VAL A 10 8.89 -5.79 -37.31
CA VAL A 10 9.66 -7.02 -37.11
C VAL A 10 8.68 -8.19 -37.15
N CYS A 11 8.76 -9.00 -38.20
CA CYS A 11 8.09 -10.30 -38.28
C CYS A 11 8.84 -11.30 -37.39
N LEU A 12 8.25 -11.69 -36.27
CA LEU A 12 8.66 -12.89 -35.52
C LEU A 12 7.98 -14.12 -36.13
N VAL A 13 8.78 -15.03 -36.67
CA VAL A 13 8.35 -16.37 -37.08
C VAL A 13 8.30 -17.23 -35.82
N ALA A 14 7.09 -17.59 -35.38
CA ALA A 14 6.88 -18.51 -34.27
C ALA A 14 7.13 -19.96 -34.73
N GLY A 15 8.22 -20.56 -34.25
CA GLY A 15 8.43 -22.00 -34.35
C GLY A 15 7.67 -22.72 -33.23
N CYS A 16 6.62 -23.46 -33.57
CA CYS A 16 5.92 -24.34 -32.64
C CYS A 16 6.75 -25.60 -32.36
N LEU A 17 7.59 -25.57 -31.33
CA LEU A 17 8.15 -26.78 -30.72
C LEU A 17 7.08 -27.40 -29.82
N HIS A 18 6.51 -28.53 -30.25
CA HIS A 18 5.63 -29.36 -29.44
C HIS A 18 6.45 -30.05 -28.35
N ALA A 19 6.33 -29.59 -27.12
CA ALA A 19 6.79 -30.34 -25.96
C ALA A 19 5.89 -31.58 -25.76
N PRO A 20 6.46 -32.75 -25.42
CA PRO A 20 5.67 -33.93 -25.07
C PRO A 20 4.84 -33.68 -23.80
N PRO A 21 3.67 -34.32 -23.65
CA PRO A 21 2.84 -34.17 -22.47
C PRO A 21 3.58 -34.67 -21.22
N ALA A 22 3.53 -33.87 -20.15
CA ALA A 22 4.05 -34.25 -18.85
C ALA A 22 3.31 -35.50 -18.33
N PRO A 23 3.99 -36.40 -17.60
CA PRO A 23 3.35 -37.55 -16.96
C PRO A 23 2.29 -37.09 -15.95
N ALA A 24 1.16 -37.78 -15.93
CA ALA A 24 0.06 -37.49 -15.02
C ALA A 24 0.52 -37.62 -13.57
N VAL A 25 0.35 -36.55 -12.80
CA VAL A 25 0.56 -36.53 -11.35
C VAL A 25 -0.61 -37.29 -10.71
N PRO A 26 -0.35 -38.33 -9.89
CA PRO A 26 -1.41 -39.02 -9.18
C PRO A 26 -2.10 -38.06 -8.19
N PRO A 27 -3.42 -38.19 -7.98
CA PRO A 27 -4.14 -37.34 -7.04
C PRO A 27 -3.55 -37.50 -5.63
N PRO A 28 -3.47 -36.42 -4.84
CA PRO A 28 -3.07 -36.53 -3.44
C PRO A 28 -4.01 -37.48 -2.71
N ALA A 29 -3.45 -38.30 -1.82
CA ALA A 29 -4.21 -39.17 -0.94
C ALA A 29 -5.21 -38.32 -0.13
N ARG A 30 -6.45 -38.78 -0.04
CA ARG A 30 -7.45 -38.19 0.84
C ARG A 30 -6.99 -38.39 2.27
N ASP A 31 -6.79 -37.27 2.97
CA ASP A 31 -6.60 -37.24 4.41
C ASP A 31 -7.99 -37.23 5.05
N ASP A 32 -8.47 -38.41 5.45
CA ASP A 32 -9.73 -38.57 6.18
C ASP A 32 -9.52 -38.17 7.64
N GLY A 33 -9.32 -36.86 7.86
CA GLY A 33 -9.24 -36.27 9.19
C GLY A 33 -10.54 -36.51 9.99
N PRO A 34 -10.45 -36.49 11.34
CA PRO A 34 -11.57 -36.80 12.21
C PRO A 34 -12.76 -35.86 11.98
N THR A 35 -13.93 -36.48 11.80
CA THR A 35 -15.24 -35.81 11.67
C THR A 35 -15.44 -34.81 12.82
N PRO A 36 -15.70 -33.52 12.55
CA PRO A 36 -16.04 -32.57 13.59
C PRO A 36 -17.37 -32.96 14.26
N PRO A 37 -17.52 -32.75 15.59
CA PRO A 37 -18.77 -33.04 16.28
C PRO A 37 -19.90 -32.17 15.73
N ALA A 38 -21.09 -32.78 15.67
CA ALA A 38 -22.33 -32.14 15.24
C ALA A 38 -22.61 -30.89 16.09
N VAL A 39 -22.72 -29.75 15.41
CA VAL A 39 -23.15 -28.49 16.02
C VAL A 39 -24.66 -28.57 16.20
N GLY A 40 -25.11 -28.52 17.45
CA GLY A 40 -26.52 -28.59 17.81
C GLY A 40 -27.32 -27.44 17.20
N GLU A 41 -28.48 -27.82 16.65
CA GLU A 41 -29.54 -26.93 16.25
C GLU A 41 -30.16 -26.28 17.50
N GLY A 42 -30.29 -24.95 17.50
CA GLY A 42 -30.92 -24.22 18.60
C GLY A 42 -30.55 -22.75 18.62
N PHE A 43 -31.02 -21.98 17.63
CA PHE A 43 -31.17 -20.54 17.78
C PHE A 43 -32.66 -20.21 17.70
N ASP A 44 -33.25 -20.01 18.88
CA ASP A 44 -34.60 -19.53 19.06
C ASP A 44 -34.75 -18.13 18.44
N GLU A 45 -35.71 -18.05 17.53
CA GLU A 45 -36.24 -16.83 16.95
C GLU A 45 -37.12 -16.12 17.99
N ALA A 46 -36.54 -15.24 18.81
CA ALA A 46 -37.32 -14.41 19.72
C ALA A 46 -36.74 -13.01 19.94
N THR A 47 -37.58 -12.01 19.65
CA THR A 47 -37.51 -10.60 20.04
C THR A 47 -36.50 -9.69 19.33
N ALA A 48 -36.92 -9.19 18.16
CA ALA A 48 -36.43 -7.94 17.61
C ALA A 48 -36.80 -6.78 18.56
N LYS A 49 -35.85 -6.38 19.42
CA LYS A 49 -35.91 -5.09 20.12
C LYS A 49 -35.53 -3.99 19.12
N THR A 50 -36.40 -3.01 18.99
CA THR A 50 -36.16 -1.76 18.26
C THR A 50 -34.87 -1.12 18.77
N VAL A 51 -33.83 -1.09 17.91
CA VAL A 51 -32.61 -0.34 18.18
C VAL A 51 -32.97 1.15 18.08
N PRO A 52 -32.68 1.98 19.10
CA PRO A 52 -32.97 3.39 19.02
C PRO A 52 -32.19 4.01 17.87
N ASP A 53 -32.88 4.87 17.12
CA ASP A 53 -32.38 5.62 15.99
C ASP A 53 -31.08 6.35 16.42
N ARG A 54 -29.94 5.91 15.87
CA ARG A 54 -28.64 6.48 16.20
C ARG A 54 -28.59 7.84 15.52
N ALA A 55 -28.85 8.89 16.29
CA ALA A 55 -28.75 10.28 15.83
C ALA A 55 -27.46 10.46 15.01
N ALA A 56 -27.62 10.94 13.78
CA ALA A 56 -26.50 11.25 12.90
C ALA A 56 -25.50 12.14 13.66
N PRO A 57 -24.18 11.84 13.59
CA PRO A 57 -23.19 12.70 14.23
C PRO A 57 -23.37 14.12 13.68
N SER A 58 -23.64 15.06 14.58
CA SER A 58 -23.69 16.48 14.25
C SER A 58 -22.33 16.84 13.67
N ALA A 59 -22.31 17.37 12.45
CA ALA A 59 -21.10 17.91 11.85
C ALA A 59 -20.53 18.99 12.78
N VAL A 60 -19.47 18.64 13.51
CA VAL A 60 -18.68 19.61 14.25
C VAL A 60 -18.05 20.50 13.19
N GLY A 61 -18.52 21.73 13.08
CA GLY A 61 -18.00 22.68 12.11
C GLY A 61 -16.51 22.91 12.37
N LEU A 62 -15.67 22.58 11.37
CA LEU A 62 -14.24 22.91 11.29
C LEU A 62 -14.00 24.43 11.07
N ALA A 63 -14.88 25.28 11.60
CA ALA A 63 -14.77 26.71 11.49
C ALA A 63 -13.85 27.23 12.60
N GLY A 64 -12.54 27.35 12.34
CA GLY A 64 -11.70 28.23 13.17
C GLY A 64 -10.19 28.01 13.16
N ALA A 65 -9.71 26.81 12.85
CA ALA A 65 -8.27 26.54 12.77
C ALA A 65 -7.99 25.81 11.46
N GLY A 66 -7.68 26.57 10.41
CA GLY A 66 -7.29 25.98 9.13
C GLY A 66 -6.12 25.02 9.36
N VAL A 67 -6.23 23.80 8.84
CA VAL A 67 -5.12 22.85 8.79
C VAL A 67 -3.99 23.54 8.03
N ARG A 68 -2.84 23.72 8.70
CA ARG A 68 -1.64 24.25 8.05
C ARG A 68 -0.77 23.08 7.66
N LEU A 69 -0.26 23.11 6.42
CA LEU A 69 0.76 22.17 6.01
C LEU A 69 2.02 22.37 6.89
N PRO A 70 2.68 21.28 7.30
CA PRO A 70 4.00 21.33 7.92
C PRO A 70 4.97 22.13 7.03
N VAL A 71 5.93 22.82 7.65
CA VAL A 71 6.81 23.75 6.92
C VAL A 71 7.68 23.02 5.89
N GLU A 72 8.07 21.79 6.17
CA GLU A 72 8.86 20.93 5.29
C GLU A 72 8.05 20.52 4.05
N ILE A 73 6.79 20.11 4.26
CA ILE A 73 5.86 19.78 3.18
C ILE A 73 5.58 21.02 2.32
N ALA A 74 5.28 22.16 2.94
CA ALA A 74 5.04 23.41 2.24
C ALA A 74 6.28 23.87 1.44
N ALA A 75 7.48 23.71 2.01
CA ALA A 75 8.73 24.04 1.34
C ALA A 75 8.99 23.15 0.12
N LEU A 76 8.68 21.85 0.19
CA LEU A 76 8.79 20.94 -0.94
C LEU A 76 7.80 21.32 -2.06
N LEU A 77 6.53 21.57 -1.71
CA LEU A 77 5.49 21.96 -2.68
C LEU A 77 5.73 23.32 -3.33
N ALA A 78 6.50 24.20 -2.68
CA ALA A 78 6.89 25.49 -3.25
C ALA A 78 8.04 25.39 -4.27
N LYS A 79 8.71 24.24 -4.38
CA LYS A 79 9.76 24.02 -5.38
C LYS A 79 9.15 23.73 -6.75
N ASP A 80 9.85 24.14 -7.80
CA ASP A 80 9.54 23.76 -9.18
C ASP A 80 10.07 22.34 -9.46
N VAL A 81 9.47 21.35 -8.80
CA VAL A 81 9.81 19.93 -8.94
C VAL A 81 8.55 19.13 -9.30
N PRO A 82 8.67 18.05 -10.08
CA PRO A 82 7.54 17.17 -10.34
C PRO A 82 7.04 16.53 -9.04
N ILE A 83 5.76 16.75 -8.74
CA ILE A 83 5.00 16.08 -7.67
C ILE A 83 4.02 15.13 -8.34
N ASP A 84 4.09 13.85 -7.97
CA ASP A 84 3.27 12.79 -8.57
C ASP A 84 1.92 12.64 -7.85
N LYS A 85 1.95 12.67 -6.51
CA LYS A 85 0.80 12.44 -5.64
C LYS A 85 1.02 13.16 -4.30
N ILE A 86 -0.07 13.64 -3.70
CA ILE A 86 -0.11 14.03 -2.29
C ILE A 86 -1.15 13.13 -1.63
N GLU A 87 -0.76 12.43 -0.57
CA GLU A 87 -1.61 11.54 0.21
C GLU A 87 -1.85 12.13 1.60
N PHE A 88 -3.06 11.93 2.11
CA PHE A 88 -3.46 12.29 3.47
C PHE A 88 -4.07 11.06 4.11
N GLU A 89 -3.50 10.61 5.22
CA GLU A 89 -4.16 9.61 6.06
C GLU A 89 -4.99 10.32 7.13
N ILE A 90 -6.26 9.93 7.22
CA ILE A 90 -7.22 10.52 8.15
C ILE A 90 -7.59 9.47 9.20
N GLY A 91 -7.33 9.80 10.45
CA GLY A 91 -7.66 8.98 11.61
C GLY A 91 -9.18 8.84 11.85
N PRO A 92 -9.58 7.94 12.75
CA PRO A 92 -10.99 7.68 13.04
C PRO A 92 -11.73 8.87 13.67
N ASP A 93 -11.00 9.83 14.23
CA ASP A 93 -11.54 11.09 14.78
C ASP A 93 -11.59 12.23 13.75
N GLY A 94 -11.15 11.97 12.51
CA GLY A 94 -11.07 12.95 11.44
C GLY A 94 -9.79 13.80 11.46
N ALA A 95 -8.86 13.55 12.37
CA ALA A 95 -7.56 14.22 12.36
C ALA A 95 -6.68 13.69 11.22
N VAL A 96 -5.80 14.55 10.69
CA VAL A 96 -4.75 14.12 9.75
C VAL A 96 -3.67 13.39 10.55
N GLU A 97 -3.51 12.09 10.30
CA GLU A 97 -2.50 11.25 10.91
C GLU A 97 -1.18 11.29 10.13
N GLU A 98 -1.25 11.51 8.81
CA GLU A 98 -0.11 11.56 7.91
C GLU A 98 -0.36 12.48 6.72
N ILE A 99 0.70 13.14 6.25
CA ILE A 99 0.74 13.86 4.97
C ILE A 99 1.97 13.37 4.21
N ALA A 100 1.76 12.86 3.02
CA ALA A 100 2.76 12.17 2.23
C ALA A 100 2.87 12.83 0.85
N VAL A 101 4.08 13.20 0.41
CA VAL A 101 4.31 13.88 -0.87
C VAL A 101 5.30 13.08 -1.71
N TYR A 102 4.80 12.55 -2.83
CA TYR A 102 5.56 11.78 -3.80
C TYR A 102 6.21 12.73 -4.81
N HIS A 103 7.53 12.65 -4.97
CA HIS A 103 8.31 13.57 -5.79
C HIS A 103 9.51 12.90 -6.48
N GLN A 104 10.07 13.61 -7.47
CA GLN A 104 11.24 13.14 -8.23
C GLN A 104 12.55 13.90 -7.90
N ASP A 105 12.51 14.80 -6.91
CA ASP A 105 13.66 15.60 -6.51
C ASP A 105 14.62 14.87 -5.54
N ALA A 106 15.60 14.17 -6.11
CA ALA A 106 16.66 13.51 -5.33
C ALA A 106 17.47 14.47 -4.44
N ALA A 107 17.57 15.76 -4.79
CA ALA A 107 18.34 16.74 -4.03
C ALA A 107 17.63 17.16 -2.73
N SER A 108 16.31 16.95 -2.65
CA SER A 108 15.53 17.15 -1.43
C SER A 108 15.67 16.03 -0.40
N VAL A 109 16.23 14.88 -0.78
CA VAL A 109 16.42 13.74 0.12
C VAL A 109 17.77 13.84 0.83
N PRO A 110 17.86 13.65 2.15
CA PRO A 110 19.15 13.63 2.85
C PRO A 110 20.09 12.53 2.34
N GLU A 111 21.39 12.79 2.33
CA GLU A 111 22.39 11.79 1.91
C GLU A 111 22.33 10.53 2.77
N ALA A 112 22.14 10.69 4.08
CA ALA A 112 22.03 9.57 5.01
C ALA A 112 20.85 8.64 4.67
N VAL A 113 19.70 9.19 4.27
CA VAL A 113 18.54 8.42 3.83
C VAL A 113 18.85 7.64 2.56
N ARG A 114 19.44 8.29 1.54
CA ARG A 114 19.83 7.59 0.31
C ARG A 114 20.87 6.49 0.57
N ALA A 115 21.79 6.72 1.51
CA ALA A 115 22.78 5.72 1.91
C ALA A 115 22.12 4.54 2.63
N THR A 116 21.12 4.78 3.47
CA THR A 116 20.33 3.71 4.11
C THR A 116 19.58 2.88 3.08
N ALA A 117 18.96 3.52 2.08
CA ALA A 117 18.32 2.80 0.97
C ALA A 117 19.31 1.94 0.16
N GLY A 118 20.48 2.50 -0.17
CA GLY A 118 21.53 1.78 -0.88
C GLY A 118 22.12 0.59 -0.12
N LYS A 119 22.12 0.64 1.22
CA LYS A 119 22.52 -0.49 2.08
C LYS A 119 21.45 -1.57 2.15
N ALA A 120 20.18 -1.19 2.24
CA ALA A 120 19.06 -2.11 2.29
C ALA A 120 18.89 -2.87 0.96
N PHE A 121 19.06 -2.17 -0.16
CA PHE A 121 18.93 -2.74 -1.51
C PHE A 121 20.15 -2.45 -2.40
N PRO A 122 21.28 -3.13 -2.18
CA PRO A 122 22.50 -2.93 -2.97
C PRO A 122 22.27 -3.15 -4.47
N GLY A 123 22.64 -2.15 -5.28
CA GLY A 123 22.52 -2.22 -6.74
C GLY A 123 21.11 -1.97 -7.29
N ALA A 124 20.12 -1.70 -6.42
CA ALA A 124 18.79 -1.30 -6.86
C ALA A 124 18.81 0.11 -7.49
N ARG A 125 17.87 0.36 -8.41
CA ARG A 125 17.70 1.67 -9.04
C ARG A 125 16.60 2.44 -8.33
N THR A 126 16.89 3.63 -7.82
CA THR A 126 15.87 4.54 -7.28
C THR A 126 14.86 4.94 -8.36
N VAL A 127 13.58 4.92 -8.01
CA VAL A 127 12.47 5.21 -8.95
C VAL A 127 11.58 6.37 -8.52
N ALA A 128 11.48 6.65 -7.23
CA ALA A 128 10.74 7.77 -6.67
C ALA A 128 11.25 8.10 -5.27
N PHE A 129 10.78 9.22 -4.73
CA PHE A 129 11.02 9.64 -3.37
C PHE A 129 9.72 10.10 -2.75
N GLU A 130 9.65 10.00 -1.44
CA GLU A 130 8.54 10.49 -0.66
C GLU A 130 9.03 11.25 0.57
N LEU A 131 8.30 12.32 0.90
CA LEU A 131 8.43 13.03 2.16
C LEU A 131 7.11 12.91 2.92
N GLU A 132 7.18 12.31 4.09
CA GLU A 132 6.02 12.17 4.97
C GLU A 132 6.19 13.00 6.23
N TRP A 133 5.08 13.57 6.66
CA TRP A 133 4.92 14.13 7.99
C TRP A 133 3.89 13.31 8.75
N LEU A 134 4.25 12.86 9.95
CA LEU A 134 3.37 12.10 10.83
C LEU A 134 2.77 13.02 11.89
N ALA A 135 1.57 12.71 12.40
CA ALA A 135 0.90 13.49 13.46
C ALA A 135 1.71 13.62 14.76
N THR A 136 2.72 12.76 14.95
CA THR A 136 3.70 12.87 16.03
C THR A 136 4.69 14.04 15.86
N GLY A 137 4.66 14.73 14.71
CA GLY A 137 5.62 15.74 14.30
C GLY A 137 6.89 15.17 13.67
N ALA A 138 6.98 13.84 13.52
CA ALA A 138 8.12 13.20 12.89
C ALA A 138 8.10 13.43 11.38
N LEU A 139 9.29 13.67 10.83
CA LEU A 139 9.54 13.69 9.40
C LEU A 139 10.12 12.35 8.97
N VAL A 140 9.60 11.78 7.90
CA VAL A 140 10.05 10.51 7.32
C VAL A 140 10.35 10.74 5.85
N HIS A 141 11.41 10.10 5.38
CA HIS A 141 11.73 10.05 3.96
C HIS A 141 11.65 8.61 3.49
N GLU A 142 11.03 8.41 2.34
CA GLU A 142 11.00 7.12 1.68
C GLU A 142 11.76 7.18 0.37
N VAL A 143 12.49 6.10 0.08
CA VAL A 143 13.17 5.92 -1.19
C VAL A 143 12.63 4.66 -1.83
N GLU A 144 11.80 4.84 -2.85
CA GLU A 144 11.37 3.73 -3.70
C GLU A 144 12.50 3.32 -4.63
N VAL A 145 12.75 2.01 -4.69
CA VAL A 145 13.76 1.38 -5.52
C VAL A 145 13.16 0.24 -6.33
N LYS A 146 13.78 -0.04 -7.47
CA LYS A 146 13.55 -1.24 -8.26
C LYS A 146 14.77 -2.14 -8.16
N THR A 147 14.60 -3.30 -7.57
CA THR A 147 15.66 -4.32 -7.41
C THR A 147 16.02 -4.96 -8.75
N ALA A 148 17.12 -5.72 -8.78
CA ALA A 148 17.65 -6.33 -10.01
C ALA A 148 16.69 -7.36 -10.65
N ASP A 149 15.87 -8.04 -9.84
CA ASP A 149 14.79 -8.93 -10.28
C ASP A 149 13.51 -8.18 -10.69
N GLY A 150 13.52 -6.84 -10.60
CA GLY A 150 12.45 -5.98 -11.06
C GLY A 150 11.33 -5.74 -10.04
N ARG A 151 11.48 -6.22 -8.81
CA ARG A 151 10.54 -5.93 -7.71
C ARG A 151 10.66 -4.47 -7.27
N LYS A 152 9.54 -3.85 -6.95
CA LYS A 152 9.52 -2.55 -6.28
C LYS A 152 9.65 -2.77 -4.78
N CYS A 153 10.52 -1.99 -4.16
CA CYS A 153 10.66 -1.93 -2.73
C CYS A 153 10.86 -0.49 -2.31
N GLU A 154 10.61 -0.20 -1.04
CA GLU A 154 10.81 1.10 -0.43
C GLU A 154 11.62 0.95 0.86
N VAL A 155 12.29 2.03 1.21
CA VAL A 155 13.02 2.17 2.46
C VAL A 155 12.60 3.46 3.13
N SER A 156 11.92 3.30 4.26
CA SER A 156 11.47 4.39 5.12
C SER A 156 12.53 4.70 6.16
N SER A 157 12.92 5.97 6.30
CA SER A 157 13.96 6.39 7.25
C SER A 157 13.71 7.79 7.81
N ALA A 158 14.20 8.03 9.02
CA ALA A 158 14.33 9.38 9.55
C ALA A 158 15.39 10.19 8.78
N PRO A 159 15.43 11.53 8.88
CA PRO A 159 16.36 12.37 8.12
C PRO A 159 17.85 12.08 8.36
N ASP A 160 18.18 11.53 9.53
CA ASP A 160 19.54 11.10 9.89
C ASP A 160 19.93 9.72 9.32
N GLY A 161 19.03 9.09 8.56
CA GLY A 161 19.19 7.77 7.97
C GLY A 161 18.83 6.61 8.89
N ALA A 162 18.28 6.84 10.08
CA ALA A 162 17.79 5.76 10.93
C ALA A 162 16.60 5.05 10.25
N ALA A 163 16.78 3.77 9.93
CA ALA A 163 15.78 2.97 9.25
C ALA A 163 14.53 2.74 10.12
N ARG A 164 13.35 2.86 9.52
CA ARG A 164 12.06 2.58 10.17
C ARG A 164 11.50 1.24 9.71
N TYR A 165 11.36 1.08 8.41
CA TYR A 165 10.94 -0.16 7.77
C TYR A 165 11.45 -0.25 6.34
N THR A 166 11.37 -1.47 5.81
CA THR A 166 11.41 -1.75 4.38
C THR A 166 10.09 -2.37 3.98
N GLU A 167 9.64 -2.07 2.78
CA GLU A 167 8.42 -2.65 2.23
C GLU A 167 8.66 -3.01 0.77
N CYS A 168 8.07 -4.12 0.32
CA CYS A 168 8.31 -4.66 -1.01
C CYS A 168 7.01 -5.23 -1.58
N GLU A 169 6.77 -4.91 -2.85
CA GLU A 169 5.66 -5.48 -3.61
C GLU A 169 5.79 -7.01 -3.65
N ILE A 170 4.70 -7.69 -3.30
CA ILE A 170 4.57 -9.15 -3.31
C ILE A 170 3.36 -9.55 -4.15
N GLY A 171 3.53 -10.55 -5.02
CA GLY A 171 2.42 -11.04 -5.81
C GLY A 171 1.33 -11.64 -4.92
N ALA A 172 0.05 -11.45 -5.28
CA ALA A 172 -1.08 -12.00 -4.51
C ALA A 172 -1.01 -13.53 -4.27
N ARG A 173 -0.30 -14.27 -5.14
CA ARG A 173 -0.06 -15.72 -5.00
C ARG A 173 1.05 -16.06 -4.02
N GLU A 174 1.97 -15.13 -3.77
CA GLU A 174 3.11 -15.26 -2.86
C GLU A 174 2.72 -14.92 -1.42
N LEU A 175 1.61 -14.21 -1.19
CA LEU A 175 1.05 -13.95 0.15
C LEU A 175 0.94 -15.24 0.99
N PRO A 176 1.30 -15.22 2.29
CA PRO A 176 1.16 -16.39 3.16
C PRO A 176 -0.28 -16.94 3.22
N ALA A 177 -0.42 -18.25 3.44
CA ALA A 177 -1.73 -18.90 3.49
C ALA A 177 -2.70 -18.28 4.54
N PRO A 178 -2.25 -17.91 5.76
CA PRO A 178 -3.12 -17.21 6.72
C PRO A 178 -3.59 -15.85 6.20
N VAL A 179 -2.70 -15.07 5.59
CA VAL A 179 -3.01 -13.75 5.02
C VAL A 179 -4.00 -13.87 3.87
N ARG A 180 -3.76 -14.79 2.91
CA ARG A 180 -4.71 -15.07 1.82
C ARG A 180 -6.09 -15.50 2.34
N LYS A 181 -6.13 -16.27 3.42
CA LYS A 181 -7.38 -16.66 4.07
C LYS A 181 -8.10 -15.46 4.67
N ALA A 182 -7.37 -14.52 5.29
CA ALA A 182 -7.92 -13.32 5.92
C ALA A 182 -8.58 -12.37 4.91
N VAL A 183 -7.99 -12.22 3.72
CA VAL A 183 -8.51 -11.30 2.68
C VAL A 183 -9.47 -11.95 1.69
N ARG A 184 -9.74 -13.26 1.82
CA ARG A 184 -10.62 -13.98 0.90
C ARG A 184 -12.04 -13.42 0.95
N GLY A 185 -12.56 -13.01 -0.21
CA GLY A 185 -13.92 -12.53 -0.37
C GLY A 185 -14.12 -11.05 0.00
N LEU A 186 -13.06 -10.35 0.42
CA LEU A 186 -13.11 -8.91 0.68
C LEU A 186 -13.04 -8.07 -0.60
N GLY A 187 -12.47 -8.62 -1.67
CA GLY A 187 -12.31 -7.97 -2.97
C GLY A 187 -11.29 -8.71 -3.82
N LYS A 188 -11.02 -8.19 -5.02
CA LYS A 188 -9.89 -8.63 -5.84
C LYS A 188 -8.65 -7.88 -5.35
N VAL A 189 -7.59 -8.62 -5.03
CA VAL A 189 -6.28 -8.02 -4.71
C VAL A 189 -5.75 -7.29 -5.95
N VAL A 190 -5.53 -5.98 -5.82
CA VAL A 190 -4.92 -5.15 -6.88
C VAL A 190 -3.43 -4.99 -6.66
N GLU A 191 -3.03 -4.84 -5.41
CA GLU A 191 -1.65 -4.69 -4.97
C GLU A 191 -1.50 -5.33 -3.58
N ALA A 192 -0.31 -5.82 -3.28
CA ALA A 192 0.03 -6.33 -1.98
C ALA A 192 1.50 -6.10 -1.70
N GLU A 193 1.79 -5.76 -0.46
CA GLU A 193 3.14 -5.40 -0.02
C GLU A 193 3.47 -6.14 1.28
N HIS A 194 4.75 -6.47 1.45
CA HIS A 194 5.29 -7.04 2.68
C HIS A 194 6.16 -6.00 3.37
N LYS A 195 5.65 -5.47 4.47
CA LYS A 195 6.33 -4.49 5.31
C LYS A 195 7.07 -5.19 6.44
N LYS A 196 8.30 -4.74 6.68
CA LYS A 196 9.15 -5.20 7.78
C LYS A 196 9.80 -4.02 8.49
N THR A 197 9.51 -3.86 9.77
CA THR A 197 10.10 -2.81 10.61
C THR A 197 11.52 -3.18 11.06
N ALA A 198 12.27 -2.17 11.51
CA ALA A 198 13.65 -2.36 11.99
C ALA A 198 13.78 -3.30 13.20
N ASP A 199 12.75 -3.42 14.03
CA ASP A 199 12.67 -4.37 15.15
C ASP A 199 12.21 -5.79 14.73
N GLY A 200 11.91 -5.96 13.44
CA GLY A 200 11.55 -7.25 12.85
C GLY A 200 10.06 -7.59 12.91
N ALA A 201 9.19 -6.66 13.33
CA ALA A 201 7.76 -6.83 13.13
C ALA A 201 7.43 -6.85 11.62
N GLU A 202 6.45 -7.66 11.24
CA GLU A 202 6.07 -7.85 9.85
C GLU A 202 4.56 -7.68 9.69
N THR A 203 4.16 -7.03 8.61
CA THR A 203 2.76 -6.91 8.20
C THR A 203 2.65 -7.05 6.69
N TYR A 204 1.45 -7.35 6.23
CA TYR A 204 1.09 -7.36 4.82
C TYR A 204 0.04 -6.29 4.62
N GLU A 205 0.29 -5.34 3.74
CA GLU A 205 -0.68 -4.37 3.28
C GLU A 205 -1.30 -4.88 1.97
N ILE A 206 -2.63 -4.97 1.92
CA ILE A 206 -3.35 -5.51 0.77
C ILE A 206 -4.36 -4.48 0.30
N GLU A 207 -4.17 -4.02 -0.94
CA GLU A 207 -5.14 -3.20 -1.64
C GLU A 207 -6.13 -4.08 -2.39
N LEU A 208 -7.41 -3.73 -2.28
CA LEU A 208 -8.53 -4.46 -2.83
C LEU A 208 -9.38 -3.52 -3.69
N ASP A 209 -9.74 -3.97 -4.89
CA ASP A 209 -10.74 -3.29 -5.73
C ASP A 209 -12.06 -3.17 -4.95
N GLY A 210 -12.50 -1.94 -4.69
CA GLY A 210 -13.81 -1.64 -4.12
C GLY A 210 -14.91 -1.61 -5.18
N ARG A 211 -16.16 -1.85 -4.77
CA ARG A 211 -17.31 -1.94 -5.69
C ARG A 211 -17.75 -0.60 -6.28
N ASP A 212 -17.27 0.51 -5.74
CA ASP A 212 -17.66 1.87 -6.08
C ASP A 212 -16.48 2.74 -6.53
N GLY A 213 -15.43 2.12 -7.07
CA GLY A 213 -14.24 2.82 -7.53
C GLY A 213 -13.33 3.32 -6.39
N THR A 214 -13.62 2.95 -5.14
CA THR A 214 -12.69 3.14 -4.03
C THR A 214 -11.75 1.94 -3.90
N VAL A 215 -10.63 2.15 -3.21
CA VAL A 215 -9.68 1.07 -2.86
C VAL A 215 -9.85 0.76 -1.39
N GLY A 216 -10.12 -0.52 -1.08
CA GLY A 216 -10.10 -1.02 0.29
C GLY A 216 -8.69 -1.46 0.65
N ILE A 217 -8.15 -1.00 1.77
CA ILE A 217 -6.81 -1.40 2.24
C ILE A 217 -6.98 -2.21 3.51
N VAL A 218 -6.35 -3.38 3.58
CA VAL A 218 -6.36 -4.25 4.75
C VAL A 218 -4.94 -4.57 5.15
N VAL A 219 -4.58 -4.24 6.39
CA VAL A 219 -3.28 -4.62 6.96
C VAL A 219 -3.47 -5.87 7.81
N VAL A 220 -2.64 -6.88 7.55
CA VAL A 220 -2.75 -8.22 8.14
C VAL A 220 -1.39 -8.64 8.70
N ASP A 221 -1.38 -9.22 9.90
CA ASP A 221 -0.17 -9.83 10.45
C ASP A 221 0.16 -11.20 9.80
N PRO A 222 1.34 -11.80 10.05
CA PRO A 222 1.70 -13.09 9.48
C PRO A 222 0.79 -14.26 9.91
N ALA A 223 0.07 -14.13 11.03
CA ALA A 223 -0.88 -15.11 11.52
C ALA A 223 -2.27 -15.00 10.85
N GLY A 224 -2.48 -13.97 10.02
CA GLY A 224 -3.75 -13.73 9.34
C GLY A 224 -4.75 -12.91 10.17
N ASN A 225 -4.31 -12.24 11.24
CA ASN A 225 -5.16 -11.32 11.98
C ASN A 225 -5.18 -9.97 11.25
N VAL A 226 -6.38 -9.44 11.03
CA VAL A 226 -6.55 -8.10 10.48
C VAL A 226 -6.27 -7.08 11.58
N VAL A 227 -5.25 -6.25 11.39
CA VAL A 227 -4.85 -5.22 12.37
C VAL A 227 -5.38 -3.84 11.98
N GLN A 228 -5.63 -3.59 10.70
CA GLN A 228 -6.16 -2.32 10.22
C GLN A 228 -7.04 -2.52 8.99
N ARG A 229 -8.02 -1.62 8.83
CA ARG A 229 -8.81 -1.47 7.61
C ARG A 229 -8.92 0.01 7.28
N ARG A 230 -8.55 0.38 6.05
CA ARG A 230 -8.68 1.73 5.52
C ARG A 230 -9.47 1.70 4.21
N ARG A 231 -9.89 2.88 3.79
CA ARG A 231 -10.52 3.11 2.49
C ARG A 231 -9.86 4.33 1.86
N ARG A 232 -9.31 4.16 0.67
CA ARG A 232 -8.71 5.23 -0.10
C ARG A 232 -9.67 5.71 -1.19
N PHE A 233 -9.73 7.01 -1.34
CA PHE A 233 -10.45 7.72 -2.40
C PHE A 233 -9.57 8.87 -2.90
N THR A 234 -9.73 9.23 -4.17
CA THR A 234 -9.03 10.37 -4.75
C THR A 234 -9.79 11.66 -4.44
N ALA A 235 -9.06 12.71 -4.08
CA ALA A 235 -9.58 14.05 -3.91
C ALA A 235 -8.72 15.05 -4.68
N GLU A 236 -9.33 16.17 -5.09
CA GLU A 236 -8.59 17.29 -5.68
C GLU A 236 -8.15 18.25 -4.56
N VAL A 237 -6.86 18.61 -4.56
CA VAL A 237 -6.28 19.58 -3.63
C VAL A 237 -5.61 20.68 -4.45
N SER A 238 -5.90 21.94 -4.12
CA SER A 238 -5.29 23.11 -4.76
C SER A 238 -4.34 23.79 -3.78
N ALA A 239 -3.11 24.08 -4.23
CA ALA A 239 -2.12 24.84 -3.48
C ALA A 239 -1.74 26.12 -4.24
N PRO A 240 -1.41 27.22 -3.53
CA PRO A 240 -0.92 28.43 -4.18
C PRO A 240 0.45 28.17 -4.82
N ALA A 241 0.61 28.61 -6.08
CA ALA A 241 1.91 28.57 -6.76
C ALA A 241 2.72 29.84 -6.44
N PRO A 242 4.08 29.77 -6.45
CA PRO A 242 4.92 30.96 -6.41
C PRO A 242 4.57 31.92 -7.56
N ILE A 243 4.61 33.23 -7.28
CA ILE A 243 4.47 34.30 -8.29
C ILE A 243 5.85 34.62 -8.86
#